data_AF-A0A927RH34-F1
#
_entry.id   AF-A0A927RH34-F1
#
_cell.length_a   1.000
_cell.length_b   1.000
_cell.length_c   1.000
_cell.angle_alpha   90.00
_cell.angle_beta   90.00
_cell.angle_gamma   90.00
#
_symmetry.space_group_name_H-M   'P 1'
#
loop_
_entity.id
_entity.type
_entity.pdbx_description
1 polymer ?
#
loop_
_entity_poly.entity_id
_entity_poly.type
_entity_poly.pdbx_seq_one_letter_code
_entity_poly.pdbx_strand_id
1 'polypeptide(L)'
;MYSYEGLNNLLRAKGIKKSELTQKLGISSRTIAKIGKGEKITDKVILRLCEFFDCAKEDIVAEIYENAILQALSEEKNAKISGGIYHETQVRLTYNSNRIEGSRLSEDQTRLIFETNTIGSEVGVPVDDIIETANHFRAIDFVIDKAEEPLTEEIIKELHKLLKTGTKDSHISWFNVGEYKAKPNVVGGAETTLPSKVEGEMKKLLAEYSKTEPVSIRDIIRFHHDFEKIHPFQDNNG
;
A
#
# COMPACT_ATOMS: atom_id res chain seq x y z
N MET A 1 14.47 -0.98 -7.63
CA MET A 1 15.80 -1.65 -7.68
C MET A 1 16.17 -2.14 -6.28
N TYR A 2 17.11 -3.07 -6.10
CA TYR A 2 17.54 -3.53 -4.77
C TYR A 2 19.01 -3.20 -4.50
N SER A 3 19.30 -2.60 -3.33
CA SER A 3 20.66 -2.43 -2.83
C SER A 3 21.01 -3.57 -1.87
N TYR A 4 22.16 -4.21 -2.10
CA TYR A 4 22.74 -5.22 -1.21
C TYR A 4 24.00 -4.70 -0.51
N GLU A 5 24.09 -3.39 -0.30
CA GLU A 5 25.25 -2.78 0.38
C GLU A 5 25.39 -3.28 1.82
N GLY A 6 24.27 -3.42 2.54
CA GLY A 6 24.24 -4.03 3.87
C GLY A 6 24.87 -5.44 3.90
N LEU A 7 24.45 -6.31 2.96
CA LEU A 7 25.10 -7.62 2.77
C LEU A 7 26.59 -7.50 2.44
N ASN A 8 26.99 -6.56 1.57
CA ASN A 8 28.41 -6.36 1.23
C ASN A 8 29.22 -5.90 2.45
N ASN A 9 28.64 -5.12 3.36
CA ASN A 9 29.27 -4.68 4.60
C ASN A 9 29.44 -5.85 5.57
N LEU A 10 28.40 -6.66 5.75
CA LEU A 10 28.44 -7.87 6.59
C LEU A 10 29.46 -8.90 6.09
N LEU A 11 29.52 -9.11 4.78
CA LEU A 11 30.52 -9.97 4.13
C LEU A 11 31.95 -9.48 4.42
N ARG A 12 32.20 -8.16 4.27
CA ARG A 12 33.50 -7.54 4.59
C ARG A 12 33.86 -7.69 6.06
N ALA A 13 32.91 -7.46 6.97
CA ALA A 13 33.12 -7.58 8.41
C ALA A 13 33.50 -9.01 8.84
N LYS A 14 32.90 -10.03 8.22
CA LYS A 14 33.22 -11.45 8.48
C LYS A 14 34.40 -11.99 7.64
N GLY A 15 34.99 -11.18 6.75
CA GLY A 15 36.06 -11.61 5.86
C GLY A 15 35.65 -12.66 4.82
N ILE A 16 34.35 -12.70 4.46
CA ILE A 16 33.77 -13.69 3.54
C ILE A 16 33.59 -13.06 2.16
N LYS A 17 34.04 -13.74 1.10
CA LYS A 17 33.74 -13.30 -0.27
C LYS A 17 32.33 -13.73 -0.67
N LYS A 18 31.67 -12.91 -1.49
CA LYS A 18 30.33 -13.21 -2.01
C LYS A 18 30.25 -14.57 -2.73
N SER A 19 31.32 -15.01 -3.39
CA SER A 19 31.41 -16.33 -4.05
C SER A 19 31.39 -17.52 -3.06
N GLU A 20 31.77 -17.30 -1.80
CA GLU A 20 31.77 -18.35 -0.78
C GLU A 20 30.37 -18.64 -0.23
N LEU A 21 29.40 -17.75 -0.46
CA LEU A 21 28.00 -17.98 -0.09
C LEU A 21 27.41 -19.21 -0.78
N THR A 22 27.90 -19.59 -1.96
CA THR A 22 27.52 -20.83 -2.63
C THR A 22 27.89 -22.06 -1.80
N GLN A 23 29.10 -22.08 -1.24
CA GLN A 23 29.59 -23.23 -0.47
C GLN A 23 29.05 -23.22 0.95
N LYS A 24 29.01 -22.05 1.61
CA LYS A 24 28.57 -21.91 3.00
C LYS A 24 27.06 -22.02 3.16
N LEU A 25 26.30 -21.46 2.21
CA LEU A 25 24.84 -21.33 2.29
C LEU A 25 24.12 -21.96 1.12
N GLY A 26 24.77 -22.75 0.26
CA GLY A 26 24.08 -23.39 -0.88
C GLY A 26 23.32 -22.40 -1.77
N ILE A 27 23.75 -21.14 -1.84
CA ILE A 27 23.12 -20.11 -2.67
C ILE A 27 23.64 -20.28 -4.09
N SER A 28 22.75 -20.42 -5.07
CA SER A 28 23.18 -20.66 -6.46
C SER A 28 24.01 -19.49 -7.01
N SER A 29 24.97 -19.78 -7.89
CA SER A 29 25.75 -18.74 -8.59
C SER A 29 24.86 -17.75 -9.36
N ARG A 30 23.69 -18.21 -9.83
CA ARG A 30 22.69 -17.35 -10.47
C ARG A 30 22.14 -16.32 -9.48
N THR A 31 21.82 -16.73 -8.26
CA THR A 31 21.35 -15.83 -7.20
C THR A 31 22.45 -14.84 -6.79
N ILE A 32 23.71 -15.27 -6.74
CA ILE A 32 24.84 -14.36 -6.51
C ILE A 32 24.96 -13.30 -7.60
N ALA A 33 24.77 -13.69 -8.87
CA ALA A 33 24.75 -12.75 -9.98
C ALA A 33 23.60 -11.74 -9.85
N LYS A 34 22.40 -12.16 -9.41
CA LYS A 34 21.27 -11.27 -9.12
C LYS A 34 21.61 -10.21 -8.07
N ILE A 35 22.23 -10.63 -6.97
CA ILE A 35 22.71 -9.73 -5.91
C ILE A 35 23.69 -8.69 -6.47
N GLY A 36 24.60 -9.12 -7.36
CA GLY A 36 25.55 -8.21 -8.02
C GLY A 36 24.90 -7.19 -8.95
N LYS A 37 23.72 -7.49 -9.49
CA LYS A 37 22.96 -6.63 -10.41
C LYS A 37 21.87 -5.80 -9.72
N GLY A 38 21.68 -5.95 -8.40
CA GLY A 38 20.59 -5.29 -7.69
C GLY A 38 19.20 -5.82 -8.05
N GLU A 39 19.10 -7.09 -8.48
CA GLU A 39 17.83 -7.76 -8.75
C GLU A 39 17.23 -8.36 -7.46
N LYS A 40 15.90 -8.48 -7.41
CA LYS A 40 15.20 -9.16 -6.31
C LYS A 40 15.64 -10.62 -6.19
N ILE A 41 15.97 -11.04 -4.97
CA ILE A 41 16.14 -12.45 -4.60
C ILE A 41 14.92 -12.94 -3.81
N THR A 42 14.72 -14.24 -3.78
CA THR A 42 13.59 -14.86 -3.06
C THR A 42 13.73 -14.70 -1.55
N ASP A 43 12.62 -14.56 -0.83
CA ASP A 43 12.61 -14.44 0.63
C ASP A 43 13.31 -15.62 1.32
N LYS A 44 13.20 -16.83 0.78
CA LYS A 44 13.94 -18.00 1.29
C LYS A 44 15.45 -17.80 1.32
N VAL A 45 16.02 -17.07 0.35
CA VAL A 45 17.46 -16.77 0.35
C VAL A 45 17.78 -15.67 1.35
N ILE A 46 16.93 -14.64 1.45
CA ILE A 46 17.06 -13.57 2.43
C ILE A 46 17.08 -14.16 3.85
N LEU A 47 16.12 -15.02 4.19
CA LEU A 47 16.05 -15.68 5.50
C LEU A 47 17.32 -16.46 5.83
N ARG A 48 17.88 -17.22 4.88
CA ARG A 48 19.15 -17.94 5.07
C ARG A 48 20.34 -17.00 5.31
N LEU A 49 20.34 -15.84 4.66
CA LEU A 49 21.36 -14.81 4.91
C LEU A 49 21.18 -14.20 6.30
N CYS A 50 19.95 -13.86 6.69
CA CYS A 50 19.61 -13.34 8.00
C CYS A 50 20.05 -14.31 9.11
N GLU A 51 19.72 -15.60 9.00
CA GLU A 51 20.15 -16.64 9.94
C GLU A 51 21.68 -16.77 10.02
N PHE A 52 22.39 -16.67 8.90
CA PHE A 52 23.85 -16.79 8.88
C PHE A 52 24.58 -15.57 9.44
N PHE A 53 24.02 -14.39 9.22
CA PHE A 53 24.59 -13.14 9.71
C PHE A 53 24.10 -12.74 11.11
N ASP A 54 23.03 -13.38 11.59
CA ASP A 54 22.31 -13.02 12.81
C ASP A 54 21.82 -11.57 12.76
N CYS A 55 21.07 -11.25 11.71
CA CYS A 55 20.60 -9.90 11.41
C CYS A 55 19.19 -9.91 10.84
N ALA A 56 18.59 -8.73 10.71
CA ALA A 56 17.29 -8.56 10.07
C ALA A 56 17.42 -8.48 8.54
N LYS A 57 16.28 -8.51 7.83
CA LYS A 57 16.24 -8.42 6.36
C LYS A 57 16.76 -7.06 5.88
N GLU A 58 16.44 -6.02 6.63
CA GLU A 58 16.76 -4.62 6.35
C GLU A 58 18.27 -4.37 6.41
N ASP A 59 19.00 -5.17 7.21
CA ASP A 59 20.47 -5.15 7.28
C ASP A 59 21.13 -5.78 6.05
N ILE A 60 20.38 -6.57 5.28
CA ILE A 60 20.89 -7.31 4.12
C ILE A 60 20.57 -6.58 2.82
N VAL A 61 19.33 -6.12 2.68
CA VAL A 61 18.79 -5.60 1.43
C VAL A 61 17.85 -4.42 1.69
N ALA A 62 18.00 -3.38 0.88
CA ALA A 62 17.10 -2.23 0.84
C ALA A 62 16.47 -2.09 -0.56
N GLU A 63 15.21 -1.67 -0.61
CA GLU A 63 14.57 -1.26 -1.86
C GLU A 63 14.99 0.17 -2.19
N ILE A 64 15.31 0.40 -3.47
CA ILE A 64 15.77 1.68 -3.99
C ILE A 64 14.83 2.10 -5.13
N TYR A 65 14.30 3.30 -5.01
CA TYR A 65 13.36 3.93 -5.93
C TYR A 65 14.01 5.20 -6.52
N GLU A 66 13.70 5.50 -7.78
CA GLU A 66 14.17 6.74 -8.41
C GLU A 66 13.44 7.97 -7.86
N ASN A 67 12.19 7.80 -7.42
CA ASN A 67 11.40 8.86 -6.80
C ASN A 67 11.80 9.04 -5.33
N ALA A 68 12.37 10.19 -4.99
CA ALA A 68 12.84 10.51 -3.64
C ALA A 68 11.73 10.51 -2.58
N ILE A 69 10.48 10.84 -2.95
CA ILE A 69 9.34 10.80 -2.02
C ILE A 69 8.98 9.34 -1.73
N LEU A 70 8.90 8.50 -2.75
CA LEU A 70 8.65 7.07 -2.56
C LEU A 70 9.76 6.40 -1.75
N GLN A 71 11.03 6.77 -2.00
CA GLN A 71 12.17 6.33 -1.21
C GLN A 71 11.98 6.67 0.27
N ALA A 72 11.71 7.94 0.58
CA ALA A 72 11.51 8.39 1.96
C ALA A 72 10.30 7.69 2.63
N LEU A 73 9.17 7.58 1.93
CA LEU A 73 7.99 6.88 2.42
C LEU A 73 8.28 5.41 2.77
N SER A 74 8.98 4.71 1.88
CA SER A 74 9.32 3.29 2.07
C SER A 74 10.33 3.09 3.20
N GLU A 75 11.37 3.92 3.27
CA GLU A 75 12.37 3.87 4.35
C GLU A 75 11.75 4.16 5.72
N GLU A 76 10.99 5.25 5.84
CA GLU A 76 10.36 5.63 7.10
C GLU A 76 9.29 4.63 7.55
N LYS A 77 8.52 4.06 6.61
CA LYS A 77 7.57 2.95 6.88
C LYS A 77 8.28 1.75 7.48
N ASN A 78 9.36 1.27 6.84
CA ASN A 78 10.09 0.08 7.27
C ASN A 78 10.80 0.30 8.61
N ALA A 79 11.38 1.49 8.81
CA ALA A 79 12.05 1.86 10.05
C ALA A 79 11.09 2.32 11.17
N LYS A 80 9.79 2.46 10.88
CA LYS A 80 8.76 2.97 11.80
C LYS A 80 9.13 4.33 12.40
N ILE A 81 9.63 5.23 11.56
CA ILE A 81 10.06 6.57 12.00
C ILE A 81 8.83 7.44 12.27
N SER A 82 8.78 8.04 13.47
CA SER A 82 7.77 9.01 13.84
C SER A 82 8.16 10.43 13.40
N GLY A 83 7.17 11.23 12.99
CA GLY A 83 7.34 12.64 12.61
C GLY A 83 7.92 12.90 11.21
N GLY A 84 8.22 11.86 10.45
CA GLY A 84 8.62 11.96 9.03
C GLY A 84 7.45 12.12 8.06
N ILE A 85 7.74 12.15 6.75
CA ILE A 85 6.71 12.28 5.71
C ILE A 85 5.73 11.09 5.71
N TYR A 86 6.20 9.87 5.94
CA TYR A 86 5.34 8.68 6.06
C TYR A 86 4.35 8.84 7.22
N HIS A 87 4.86 9.26 8.38
CA HIS A 87 4.05 9.46 9.57
C HIS A 87 2.98 10.54 9.36
N GLU A 88 3.38 11.70 8.82
CA GLU A 88 2.45 12.80 8.55
C GLU A 88 1.45 12.45 7.44
N THR A 89 1.85 11.69 6.42
CA THR A 89 0.93 11.15 5.40
C THR A 89 -0.09 10.21 6.04
N GLN A 90 0.36 9.25 6.87
CA GLN A 90 -0.53 8.31 7.56
C GLN A 90 -1.59 9.05 8.38
N VAL A 91 -1.19 10.01 9.22
CA VAL A 91 -2.13 10.73 10.09
C VAL A 91 -3.03 11.67 9.29
N ARG A 92 -2.45 12.57 8.48
CA ARG A 92 -3.21 13.66 7.84
C ARG A 92 -4.08 13.15 6.71
N LEU A 93 -3.58 12.24 5.86
CA LEU A 93 -4.37 11.75 4.73
C LEU A 93 -5.57 10.95 5.25
N THR A 94 -5.33 10.04 6.20
CA THR A 94 -6.40 9.25 6.84
C THR A 94 -7.43 10.13 7.53
N TYR A 95 -7.00 11.13 8.29
CA TYR A 95 -7.92 12.06 8.94
C TYR A 95 -8.78 12.81 7.91
N ASN A 96 -8.17 13.40 6.88
CA ASN A 96 -8.91 14.23 5.92
C ASN A 96 -9.84 13.39 5.02
N SER A 97 -9.38 12.23 4.53
CA SER A 97 -10.19 11.33 3.71
C SER A 97 -11.40 10.82 4.49
N ASN A 98 -11.18 10.22 5.67
CA ASN A 98 -12.29 9.70 6.48
C ASN A 98 -13.23 10.83 6.95
N ARG A 99 -12.72 12.05 7.18
CA ARG A 99 -13.56 13.19 7.57
C ARG A 99 -14.49 13.65 6.45
N ILE A 100 -14.04 13.59 5.18
CA ILE A 100 -14.89 13.89 4.02
C ILE A 100 -16.07 12.90 3.96
N GLU A 101 -15.80 11.63 4.26
CA GLU A 101 -16.81 10.55 4.33
C GLU A 101 -17.65 10.55 5.63
N GLY A 102 -17.39 11.48 6.55
CA GLY A 102 -18.23 11.72 7.74
C GLY A 102 -17.73 11.13 9.05
N SER A 103 -16.49 10.63 9.12
CA SER A 103 -15.86 10.19 10.37
C SER A 103 -15.83 11.31 11.42
N ARG A 104 -16.09 10.95 12.67
CA ARG A 104 -16.14 11.86 13.82
C ARG A 104 -14.83 11.95 14.59
N LEU A 105 -13.82 11.16 14.22
CA LEU A 105 -12.52 11.19 14.87
C LEU A 105 -11.83 12.53 14.64
N SER A 106 -11.20 13.08 15.69
CA SER A 106 -10.28 14.22 15.54
C SER A 106 -8.94 13.76 14.96
N GLU A 107 -8.15 14.70 14.42
CA GLU A 107 -6.80 14.40 13.94
C GLU A 107 -5.93 13.80 15.05
N ASP A 108 -6.04 14.29 16.28
CA ASP A 108 -5.33 13.76 17.44
C ASP A 108 -5.77 12.33 17.79
N GLN A 109 -7.06 12.02 17.67
CA GLN A 109 -7.54 10.64 17.86
C GLN A 109 -7.00 9.71 16.76
N THR A 110 -7.02 10.14 15.50
CA THR A 110 -6.40 9.40 14.39
C THR A 110 -4.91 9.16 14.65
N ARG A 111 -4.19 10.17 15.14
CA ARG A 111 -2.78 10.07 15.52
C ARG A 111 -2.56 9.06 16.66
N LEU A 112 -3.36 9.10 17.72
CA LEU A 112 -3.27 8.15 18.84
C LEU A 112 -3.53 6.71 18.40
N ILE A 113 -4.49 6.49 17.48
CA ILE A 113 -4.75 5.17 16.91
C ILE A 113 -3.51 4.69 16.15
N PHE A 114 -2.91 5.53 15.30
CA PHE A 114 -1.72 5.18 14.54
C PHE A 114 -0.50 4.88 15.42
N GLU A 115 -0.20 5.77 16.36
CA GLU A 115 1.03 5.70 17.16
C GLU A 115 0.96 4.65 18.27
N THR A 116 -0.21 4.44 18.87
CA THR A 116 -0.34 3.68 20.13
C THR A 116 -1.48 2.67 20.14
N ASN A 117 -2.28 2.56 19.07
CA ASN A 117 -3.51 1.78 19.03
C ASN A 117 -4.46 2.13 20.19
N THR A 118 -4.50 3.40 20.59
CA THR A 118 -5.37 3.88 21.67
C THR A 118 -6.29 5.00 21.20
N ILE A 119 -7.35 5.21 21.95
CA ILE A 119 -8.30 6.29 21.73
C ILE A 119 -8.52 7.00 23.06
N GLY A 120 -8.16 8.29 23.10
CA GLY A 120 -8.67 9.18 24.13
C GLY A 120 -10.09 9.60 23.76
N SER A 121 -11.07 9.30 24.60
CA SER A 121 -12.40 9.85 24.41
C SER A 121 -13.17 10.07 25.70
N GLU A 122 -13.75 11.26 25.81
CA GLU A 122 -14.70 11.63 26.88
C GLU A 122 -16.15 11.24 26.50
N VAL A 123 -16.41 10.92 25.23
CA VAL A 123 -17.73 10.59 24.65
C VAL A 123 -17.64 9.28 23.85
N GLY A 124 -18.76 8.64 23.54
CA GLY A 124 -18.76 7.43 22.69
C GLY A 124 -18.20 7.70 21.28
N VAL A 125 -17.20 6.93 20.87
CA VAL A 125 -16.65 6.90 19.50
C VAL A 125 -17.25 5.72 18.73
N PRO A 126 -17.69 5.90 17.47
CA PRO A 126 -18.23 4.80 16.69
C PRO A 126 -17.14 3.78 16.38
N VAL A 127 -17.49 2.50 16.52
CA VAL A 127 -16.55 1.40 16.25
C VAL A 127 -16.13 1.38 14.78
N ASP A 128 -17.05 1.68 13.86
CA ASP A 128 -16.74 1.73 12.42
C ASP A 128 -15.68 2.81 12.12
N ASP A 129 -15.80 4.03 12.66
CA ASP A 129 -14.79 5.08 12.46
C ASP A 129 -13.38 4.59 12.85
N ILE A 130 -13.27 3.82 13.94
CA ILE A 130 -11.99 3.25 14.42
C ILE A 130 -11.46 2.21 13.44
N ILE A 131 -12.34 1.32 12.98
CA ILE A 131 -12.00 0.23 12.05
C ILE A 131 -11.59 0.82 10.70
N GLU A 132 -12.36 1.76 10.16
CA GLU A 132 -12.08 2.45 8.89
C GLU A 132 -10.77 3.22 8.97
N THR A 133 -10.46 3.88 10.10
CA THR A 133 -9.16 4.52 10.30
C THR A 133 -8.01 3.51 10.32
N ALA A 134 -8.14 2.40 11.06
CA ALA A 134 -7.13 1.35 11.07
C ALA A 134 -6.93 0.70 9.69
N ASN A 135 -8.01 0.54 8.94
CA ASN A 135 -7.98 0.02 7.58
C ASN A 135 -7.33 0.99 6.60
N HIS A 136 -7.59 2.29 6.73
CA HIS A 136 -6.97 3.31 5.88
C HIS A 136 -5.45 3.36 6.07
N PHE A 137 -4.94 3.17 7.30
CA PHE A 137 -3.49 3.05 7.51
C PHE A 137 -2.87 1.87 6.75
N ARG A 138 -3.57 0.73 6.74
CA ARG A 138 -3.16 -0.46 5.98
C ARG A 138 -3.27 -0.24 4.46
N ALA A 139 -4.25 0.55 4.03
CA ALA A 139 -4.43 0.93 2.63
C ALA A 139 -3.28 1.83 2.13
N ILE A 140 -2.84 2.81 2.93
CA ILE A 140 -1.67 3.64 2.62
C ILE A 140 -0.42 2.77 2.51
N ASP A 141 -0.20 1.85 3.46
CA ASP A 141 0.92 0.91 3.40
C ASP A 141 0.92 0.09 2.12
N PHE A 142 -0.25 -0.41 1.72
CA PHE A 142 -0.42 -1.17 0.48
C PHE A 142 -0.13 -0.33 -0.76
N VAL A 143 -0.57 0.94 -0.80
CA VAL A 143 -0.28 1.85 -1.93
C VAL A 143 1.22 2.13 -2.04
N ILE A 144 1.92 2.33 -0.93
CA ILE A 144 3.39 2.49 -0.92
C ILE A 144 4.08 1.25 -1.49
N ASP A 145 3.64 0.05 -1.08
CA ASP A 145 4.22 -1.22 -1.55
C ASP A 145 3.96 -1.49 -3.04
N LYS A 146 2.91 -0.88 -3.61
CA LYS A 146 2.47 -1.04 -5.00
C LYS A 146 2.82 0.11 -5.91
N ALA A 147 3.53 1.14 -5.41
CA ALA A 147 3.71 2.40 -6.12
C ALA A 147 4.42 2.30 -7.48
N GLU A 148 5.30 1.30 -7.68
CA GLU A 148 5.98 1.04 -8.96
C GLU A 148 5.28 -0.02 -9.83
N GLU A 149 4.21 -0.66 -9.33
CA GLU A 149 3.45 -1.63 -10.11
C GLU A 149 2.43 -0.93 -11.02
N PRO A 150 2.18 -1.44 -12.24
CA PRO A 150 1.09 -0.91 -13.08
C PRO A 150 -0.25 -0.99 -12.34
N LEU A 151 -1.05 0.08 -12.39
CA LEU A 151 -2.37 0.09 -11.77
C LEU A 151 -3.30 -0.92 -12.48
N THR A 152 -3.82 -1.88 -11.73
CA THR A 152 -4.73 -2.91 -12.24
C THR A 152 -6.05 -2.96 -11.49
N GLU A 153 -7.02 -3.67 -12.07
CA GLU A 153 -8.32 -3.92 -11.42
C GLU A 153 -8.15 -4.64 -10.09
N GLU A 154 -7.23 -5.59 -10.00
CA GLU A 154 -6.92 -6.35 -8.80
C GLU A 154 -6.37 -5.46 -7.69
N ILE A 155 -5.49 -4.51 -8.01
CA ILE A 155 -4.97 -3.54 -7.03
C ILE A 155 -6.09 -2.68 -6.47
N ILE A 156 -6.99 -2.18 -7.33
CA ILE A 156 -8.13 -1.34 -6.92
C ILE A 156 -9.10 -2.14 -6.04
N LYS A 157 -9.40 -3.39 -6.42
CA LYS A 157 -10.27 -4.28 -5.65
C LYS A 157 -9.68 -4.65 -4.29
N GLU A 158 -8.39 -4.96 -4.23
CA GLU A 158 -7.71 -5.24 -2.97
C GLU A 158 -7.66 -3.99 -2.07
N LEU A 159 -7.49 -2.80 -2.64
CA LEU A 159 -7.57 -1.54 -1.89
C LEU A 159 -8.96 -1.35 -1.25
N HIS A 160 -10.03 -1.51 -2.02
CA HIS A 160 -11.41 -1.44 -1.50
C HIS A 160 -11.67 -2.52 -0.42
N LYS A 161 -11.15 -3.73 -0.62
CA LYS A 161 -11.23 -4.80 0.38
C LYS A 161 -10.55 -4.42 1.69
N LEU A 162 -9.34 -3.86 1.62
CA LEU A 162 -8.60 -3.40 2.80
C LEU A 162 -9.41 -2.35 3.56
N LEU A 163 -9.98 -1.37 2.85
CA LEU A 163 -10.78 -0.30 3.43
C LEU A 163 -12.05 -0.80 4.15
N LYS A 164 -12.80 -1.73 3.56
CA LYS A 164 -14.08 -2.19 4.12
C LYS A 164 -14.00 -3.41 5.04
N THR A 165 -12.85 -4.08 5.16
CA THR A 165 -12.73 -5.30 5.97
C THR A 165 -13.09 -5.04 7.44
N GLY A 166 -14.07 -5.78 7.98
CA GLY A 166 -14.46 -5.68 9.39
C GLY A 166 -15.37 -4.51 9.73
N THR A 167 -15.74 -3.67 8.75
CA THR A 167 -16.78 -2.64 8.92
C THR A 167 -18.16 -3.26 9.06
N LYS A 168 -19.14 -2.50 9.57
CA LYS A 168 -20.53 -2.95 9.67
C LYS A 168 -21.09 -3.44 8.33
N ASP A 169 -20.78 -2.76 7.23
CA ASP A 169 -21.27 -3.11 5.90
C ASP A 169 -20.73 -4.45 5.41
N SER A 170 -19.53 -4.84 5.84
CA SER A 170 -18.93 -6.13 5.48
C SER A 170 -19.74 -7.34 5.95
N HIS A 171 -20.66 -7.15 6.90
CA HIS A 171 -21.58 -8.19 7.38
C HIS A 171 -22.88 -8.29 6.56
N ILE A 172 -23.11 -7.37 5.63
CA ILE A 172 -24.30 -7.34 4.78
C ILE A 172 -24.07 -8.32 3.62
N SER A 173 -24.92 -9.34 3.50
CA SER A 173 -24.72 -10.45 2.54
C SER A 173 -24.67 -10.05 1.07
N TRP A 174 -25.24 -8.89 0.72
CA TRP A 174 -25.24 -8.35 -0.65
C TRP A 174 -24.18 -7.26 -0.87
N PHE A 175 -23.42 -6.89 0.18
CA PHE A 175 -22.35 -5.92 0.10
C PHE A 175 -21.05 -6.63 -0.31
N ASN A 176 -20.59 -6.33 -1.51
CA ASN A 176 -19.45 -6.97 -2.13
C ASN A 176 -18.14 -6.31 -1.68
N VAL A 177 -17.55 -6.78 -0.57
CA VAL A 177 -16.24 -6.30 -0.11
C VAL A 177 -15.15 -6.75 -1.10
N GLY A 178 -14.40 -5.79 -1.63
CA GLY A 178 -13.37 -6.06 -2.64
C GLY A 178 -13.88 -6.39 -4.04
N GLU A 179 -15.18 -6.30 -4.28
CA GLU A 179 -15.78 -6.62 -5.58
C GLU A 179 -16.75 -5.53 -6.02
N TYR A 180 -17.02 -5.45 -7.33
CA TYR A 180 -17.92 -4.42 -7.85
C TYR A 180 -19.33 -4.51 -7.28
N LYS A 181 -20.00 -3.35 -7.24
CA LYS A 181 -21.35 -3.22 -6.70
C LYS A 181 -22.33 -4.19 -7.37
N ALA A 182 -23.15 -4.85 -6.56
CA ALA A 182 -24.22 -5.72 -7.03
C ALA A 182 -25.51 -4.94 -7.36
N LYS A 183 -25.64 -3.71 -6.85
CA LYS A 183 -26.83 -2.86 -6.99
C LYS A 183 -26.45 -1.48 -7.53
N PRO A 184 -27.39 -0.80 -8.21
CA PRO A 184 -27.21 0.60 -8.58
C PRO A 184 -26.99 1.49 -7.34
N ASN A 185 -26.17 2.51 -7.47
CA ASN A 185 -25.95 3.55 -6.47
C ASN A 185 -25.83 4.94 -7.12
N VAL A 186 -25.89 5.97 -6.28
CA VAL A 186 -25.95 7.37 -6.70
C VAL A 186 -24.87 8.18 -5.99
N VAL A 187 -24.37 9.22 -6.65
CA VAL A 187 -23.42 10.19 -6.09
C VAL A 187 -23.97 11.59 -6.35
N GLY A 188 -24.12 12.41 -5.31
CA GLY A 188 -24.66 13.76 -5.45
C GLY A 188 -26.06 13.82 -6.08
N GLY A 189 -26.84 12.73 -5.98
CA GLY A 189 -28.15 12.59 -6.61
C GLY A 189 -28.14 12.16 -8.09
N ALA A 190 -26.97 11.96 -8.69
CA ALA A 190 -26.84 11.43 -10.05
C ALA A 190 -26.67 9.91 -10.05
N GLU A 191 -27.32 9.23 -11.00
CA GLU A 191 -27.10 7.80 -11.25
C GLU A 191 -25.70 7.57 -11.82
N THR A 192 -25.04 6.52 -11.32
CA THR A 192 -23.70 6.11 -11.75
C THR A 192 -23.80 4.92 -12.72
N THR A 193 -22.65 4.39 -13.17
CA THR A 193 -22.63 3.22 -14.07
C THR A 193 -23.39 2.04 -13.48
N LEU A 194 -24.29 1.42 -14.27
CA LEU A 194 -25.04 0.24 -13.86
C LEU A 194 -24.10 -0.93 -13.51
N PRO A 195 -24.43 -1.77 -12.51
CA PRO A 195 -23.61 -2.92 -12.10
C PRO A 195 -23.08 -3.77 -13.25
N SER A 196 -23.95 -4.09 -14.23
CA SER A 196 -23.61 -4.93 -15.38
C SER A 196 -22.63 -4.29 -16.37
N LYS A 197 -22.33 -3.00 -16.22
CA LYS A 197 -21.42 -2.23 -17.10
C LYS A 197 -20.12 -1.82 -16.41
N VAL A 198 -20.04 -1.91 -15.08
CA VAL A 198 -18.88 -1.45 -14.29
C VAL A 198 -17.58 -2.08 -14.78
N GLU A 199 -17.56 -3.40 -14.96
CA GLU A 199 -16.35 -4.12 -15.40
C GLU A 199 -15.85 -3.63 -16.76
N GLY A 200 -16.75 -3.37 -17.71
CA GLY A 200 -16.40 -2.85 -19.02
C GLY A 200 -15.82 -1.44 -18.97
N GLU A 201 -16.45 -0.55 -18.20
CA GLU A 201 -16.00 0.84 -18.05
C GLU A 201 -14.67 0.93 -17.28
N MET A 202 -14.47 0.12 -16.24
CA MET A 202 -13.21 0.07 -15.49
C MET A 202 -12.05 -0.45 -16.34
N LYS A 203 -12.27 -1.51 -17.13
CA LYS A 203 -11.25 -2.00 -18.08
C LYS A 203 -10.88 -0.94 -19.10
N LYS A 204 -11.87 -0.20 -19.59
CA LYS A 204 -11.63 0.91 -20.53
C LYS A 204 -10.82 2.03 -19.87
N LEU A 205 -11.21 2.48 -18.68
CA LEU A 205 -10.52 3.52 -17.92
C LEU A 205 -9.05 3.15 -17.67
N LEU A 206 -8.79 1.92 -17.20
CA LEU A 206 -7.44 1.43 -16.94
C LEU A 206 -6.61 1.31 -18.23
N ALA A 207 -7.20 0.81 -19.32
CA ALA A 207 -6.50 0.68 -20.60
C ALA A 207 -6.18 2.03 -21.26
N GLU A 208 -6.95 3.08 -20.96
CA GLU A 208 -6.65 4.45 -21.38
C GLU A 208 -5.54 5.06 -20.51
N TYR A 209 -5.64 4.90 -19.18
CA TYR A 209 -4.63 5.39 -18.25
C TYR A 209 -3.25 4.77 -18.48
N SER A 210 -3.19 3.45 -18.70
CA SER A 210 -1.93 2.71 -18.89
C SER A 210 -1.15 3.10 -20.16
N LYS A 211 -1.76 3.83 -21.09
CA LYS A 211 -1.10 4.34 -22.31
C LYS A 211 -0.54 5.74 -22.13
N THR A 212 -0.75 6.36 -20.97
CA THR A 212 -0.38 7.75 -20.71
C THR A 212 1.04 7.79 -20.15
N GLU A 213 2.00 8.30 -20.93
CA GLU A 213 3.37 8.47 -20.49
C GLU A 213 4.02 9.69 -21.17
N PRO A 214 4.57 10.67 -20.41
CA PRO A 214 4.54 10.76 -18.95
C PRO A 214 3.14 11.15 -18.41
N VAL A 215 2.81 10.67 -17.20
CA VAL A 215 1.56 11.03 -16.51
C VAL A 215 1.65 12.45 -15.96
N SER A 216 0.66 13.30 -16.27
CA SER A 216 0.54 14.64 -15.70
C SER A 216 -0.50 14.71 -14.58
N ILE A 217 -0.48 15.79 -13.79
CA ILE A 217 -1.52 16.04 -12.77
C ILE A 217 -2.93 16.11 -13.37
N ARG A 218 -3.07 16.57 -14.63
CA ARG A 218 -4.37 16.62 -15.31
C ARG A 218 -4.90 15.22 -15.63
N ASP A 219 -4.00 14.28 -15.92
CA ASP A 219 -4.37 12.89 -16.17
C ASP A 219 -4.82 12.20 -14.87
N ILE A 220 -4.17 12.50 -13.74
CA ILE A 220 -4.58 12.03 -12.42
C ILE A 220 -5.97 12.57 -12.05
N ILE A 221 -6.21 13.87 -12.23
CA ILE A 221 -7.52 14.49 -11.98
C ILE A 221 -8.60 13.87 -12.86
N ARG A 222 -8.31 13.65 -14.16
CA ARG A 222 -9.25 13.00 -15.08
C ARG A 222 -9.55 11.57 -14.63
N PHE A 223 -8.53 10.80 -14.27
CA PHE A 223 -8.71 9.43 -13.78
C PHE A 223 -9.63 9.41 -12.55
N HIS A 224 -9.36 10.26 -11.55
CA HIS A 224 -10.16 10.34 -10.34
C HIS A 224 -11.62 10.73 -10.65
N HIS A 225 -11.84 11.75 -11.50
CA HIS A 225 -13.19 12.13 -11.93
C HIS A 225 -13.93 10.98 -12.64
N ASP A 226 -13.27 10.30 -13.58
CA ASP A 226 -13.90 9.24 -14.36
C ASP A 226 -14.16 7.98 -13.51
N PHE A 227 -13.27 7.69 -12.56
CA PHE A 227 -13.47 6.65 -11.54
C PHE A 227 -14.71 6.95 -10.68
N GLU A 228 -14.82 8.16 -10.15
CA GLU A 228 -15.97 8.58 -9.34
C GLU A 228 -17.27 8.57 -10.15
N LYS A 229 -17.22 8.87 -11.44
CA LYS A 229 -18.38 8.79 -12.33
C LYS A 229 -18.83 7.34 -12.57
N ILE A 230 -17.89 6.39 -12.66
CA ILE A 230 -18.20 4.96 -12.73
C ILE A 230 -18.78 4.49 -11.39
N HIS A 231 -18.17 4.94 -10.29
CA HIS A 231 -18.49 4.60 -8.92
C HIS A 231 -18.60 3.07 -8.73
N PRO A 232 -17.50 2.33 -8.94
CA PRO A 232 -17.52 0.89 -9.15
C PRO A 232 -17.94 0.05 -7.94
N PHE A 233 -17.76 0.57 -6.73
CA PHE A 233 -18.05 -0.11 -5.48
C PHE A 233 -19.36 0.36 -4.86
N GLN A 234 -19.91 -0.44 -3.95
CA GLN A 234 -21.19 -0.12 -3.32
C GLN A 234 -21.10 1.12 -2.43
N ASP A 235 -19.93 1.33 -1.82
CA ASP A 235 -19.56 2.42 -0.91
C ASP A 235 -18.02 2.56 -0.89
N ASN A 236 -17.47 3.63 -0.30
CA ASN A 236 -16.03 3.91 -0.21
C ASN A 236 -15.34 3.96 -1.59
N ASN A 237 -15.88 4.79 -2.50
CA ASN A 237 -15.28 5.05 -3.81
C ASN A 237 -14.30 6.25 -3.76
N GLY A 238 -14.62 7.29 -2.99
CA GLY A 238 -13.81 8.51 -2.85
C GLY A 238 -12.48 8.26 -2.17
#